data_AF-A0A960NTP4-F1
#
_entry.id   AF-A0A960NTP4-F1
#
_cell.length_a   1.000
_cell.length_b   1.000
_cell.length_c   1.000
_cell.angle_alpha   90.00
_cell.angle_beta   90.00
_cell.angle_gamma   90.00
#
_symmetry.space_group_name_H-M   'P 1'
#
loop_
_entity.id
_entity.type
_entity.pdbx_description
1 polymer ?
#
loop_
_entity_poly.entity_id
_entity_poly.type
_entity_poly.pdbx_seq_one_letter_code
_entity_poly.pdbx_strand_id
1 'polypeptide(L)'
;MLNLDEEDPKETLKGAVQAFLSELEQTEESEDDMKTLLPLWRDELLNRAREVGGSIHSRIKILMNVCEDYASNRGMIERVRQEVEEIRIQLDI
;
A
#
# COMPACT_ATOMS: atom_id res chain seq x y z
N MET A 1 -4.09 16.69 32.16
CA MET A 1 -3.59 16.54 30.78
C MET A 1 -4.56 15.62 30.08
N LEU A 2 -5.14 16.04 28.96
CA LEU A 2 -5.88 15.15 28.09
C LEU A 2 -4.85 14.19 27.47
N ASN A 3 -4.97 12.89 27.74
CA ASN A 3 -4.33 11.89 26.89
C ASN A 3 -5.11 11.93 25.58
N LEU A 4 -4.56 12.63 24.59
CA LEU A 4 -5.03 12.50 23.22
C LEU A 4 -4.71 11.07 22.79
N ASP A 5 -5.75 10.32 22.43
CA ASP A 5 -5.67 9.01 21.82
C ASP A 5 -4.69 9.06 20.63
N GLU A 6 -3.43 8.67 20.84
CA GLU A 6 -2.54 8.35 19.74
C GLU A 6 -3.07 7.04 19.13
N GLU A 7 -3.72 7.13 17.96
CA GLU A 7 -4.11 5.94 17.21
C GLU A 7 -2.88 5.05 16.99
N ASP A 8 -3.01 3.75 17.23
CA ASP A 8 -1.93 2.78 17.01
C ASP A 8 -1.41 2.91 15.57
N PRO A 9 -0.11 3.20 15.36
CA PRO A 9 0.48 3.34 14.02
C PRO A 9 0.13 2.18 13.09
N LYS A 10 -0.02 0.96 13.62
CA LYS A 10 -0.41 -0.21 12.84
C LYS A 10 -1.86 -0.12 12.34
N GLU A 11 -2.78 0.36 13.17
CA GLU A 11 -4.19 0.52 12.78
C GLU A 11 -4.36 1.65 11.75
N THR A 12 -3.62 2.75 11.90
CA THR A 12 -3.66 3.82 10.90
C THR A 12 -3.09 3.36 9.55
N LEU A 13 -2.03 2.53 9.55
CA LEU A 13 -1.49 1.92 8.33
C LEU A 13 -2.50 0.96 7.70
N LYS A 14 -3.16 0.10 8.48
CA LYS A 14 -4.21 -0.81 7.97
C LYS A 14 -5.30 -0.05 7.22
N GLY A 15 -5.81 1.04 7.82
CA GLY A 15 -6.82 1.87 7.18
C GLY A 15 -6.35 2.47 5.86
N ALA A 16 -5.13 3.01 5.82
CA ALA A 16 -4.56 3.57 4.59
C ALA A 16 -4.35 2.49 3.49
N VAL A 17 -3.86 1.31 3.87
CA VAL A 17 -3.70 0.19 2.93
C VAL A 17 -5.06 -0.29 2.42
N GLN A 18 -6.05 -0.47 3.29
CA GLN A 18 -7.39 -0.88 2.88
C GLN A 18 -8.03 0.13 1.92
N ALA A 19 -7.83 1.44 2.15
CA ALA A 19 -8.32 2.48 1.25
C ALA A 19 -7.63 2.40 -0.12
N PHE A 20 -6.30 2.32 -0.17
CA PHE A 20 -5.55 2.12 -1.42
C PHE A 20 -6.01 0.88 -2.18
N LEU A 21 -6.14 -0.27 -1.50
CA LEU A 21 -6.57 -1.51 -2.13
C LEU A 21 -8.00 -1.43 -2.66
N SER A 22 -8.90 -0.78 -1.90
CA SER A 22 -10.28 -0.57 -2.33
C SER A 22 -10.37 0.33 -3.56
N GLU A 23 -9.52 1.35 -3.68
CA GLU A 23 -9.44 2.18 -4.88
C GLU A 23 -8.89 1.41 -6.08
N LEU A 24 -7.83 0.61 -5.88
CA LEU A 24 -7.26 -0.23 -6.93
C LEU A 24 -8.29 -1.22 -7.49
N GLU A 25 -9.05 -1.90 -6.63
CA GLU A 25 -10.09 -2.86 -7.02
C GLU A 25 -11.28 -2.23 -7.75
N GLN A 26 -11.47 -0.91 -7.64
CA GLN A 26 -12.50 -0.18 -8.38
C GLN A 26 -12.05 0.23 -9.80
N THR A 27 -10.77 0.07 -10.11
CA THR A 27 -10.22 0.37 -11.45
C THR A 27 -10.28 -0.83 -12.38
N GLU A 28 -9.91 -0.63 -13.66
CA GLU A 28 -9.68 -1.73 -14.59
C GLU A 28 -8.31 -2.41 -14.35
N GLU A 29 -7.58 -1.99 -13.32
CA GLU A 29 -6.23 -2.43 -12.97
C GLU A 29 -5.23 -2.27 -14.13
N SER A 30 -5.39 -1.24 -14.97
CA SER A 30 -4.50 -0.95 -16.09
C SER A 30 -3.19 -0.25 -15.66
N GLU A 31 -2.18 -0.18 -16.55
CA GLU A 31 -0.98 0.61 -16.24
C GLU A 31 -1.29 2.10 -16.05
N ASP A 32 -2.28 2.63 -16.77
CA ASP A 32 -2.68 4.04 -16.69
C ASP A 32 -3.44 4.34 -15.38
N ASP A 33 -4.26 3.41 -14.91
CA ASP A 33 -4.88 3.48 -13.58
C ASP A 33 -3.80 3.51 -12.50
N MET A 34 -2.81 2.62 -12.59
CA MET A 34 -1.71 2.57 -11.63
C MET A 34 -0.85 3.85 -11.64
N LYS A 35 -0.59 4.44 -12.82
CA LYS A 35 0.09 5.75 -12.93
C LYS A 35 -0.67 6.87 -12.24
N THR A 36 -2.00 6.76 -12.19
CA THR A 36 -2.87 7.75 -11.55
C THR A 36 -2.92 7.53 -10.03
N LEU A 37 -3.09 6.29 -9.60
CA LEU A 37 -3.23 5.92 -8.18
C LEU A 37 -1.91 6.02 -7.41
N LEU A 38 -0.81 5.50 -7.96
CA LEU A 38 0.44 5.35 -7.22
C LEU A 38 0.99 6.67 -6.64
N PRO A 39 1.00 7.81 -7.37
CA PRO A 39 1.48 9.07 -6.82
C PRO A 39 0.64 9.61 -5.66
N LEU A 40 -0.65 9.25 -5.57
CA LEU A 40 -1.54 9.69 -4.50
C LEU A 40 -1.24 8.95 -3.19
N TRP A 41 -0.89 7.67 -3.29
CA TRP A 41 -0.79 6.78 -2.13
C TRP A 41 0.63 6.48 -1.68
N ARG A 42 1.63 6.54 -2.59
CA ARG A 42 2.99 6.05 -2.33
C ARG A 42 3.62 6.68 -1.09
N ASP A 43 3.60 8.00 -1.01
CA ASP A 43 4.27 8.71 0.08
C ASP A 43 3.56 8.48 1.41
N GLU A 44 2.23 8.46 1.41
CA GLU A 44 1.44 8.17 2.61
C GLU A 44 1.72 6.76 3.13
N LEU A 45 1.62 5.74 2.28
CA LEU A 45 1.83 4.34 2.67
C LEU A 45 3.27 4.11 3.17
N LEU A 46 4.27 4.68 2.49
CA LEU A 46 5.67 4.55 2.92
C LEU A 46 5.95 5.26 4.24
N ASN A 47 5.37 6.42 4.48
CA ASN A 47 5.56 7.16 5.73
C ASN A 47 4.89 6.44 6.90
N ARG A 48 3.63 6.02 6.76
CA ARG A 48 2.93 5.23 7.80
C ARG A 48 3.63 3.91 8.07
N ALA A 49 4.06 3.20 7.02
CA ALA A 49 4.77 1.95 7.19
C ALA A 49 6.14 2.13 7.87
N ARG A 50 6.80 3.28 7.68
CA ARG A 50 8.04 3.61 8.39
C ARG A 50 7.83 3.76 9.90
N GLU A 51 6.70 4.31 10.33
CA GLU A 51 6.33 4.44 11.75
C GLU A 51 6.10 3.07 12.41
N VAL A 52 5.50 2.13 11.67
CA VAL A 52 5.36 0.73 12.12
C VAL A 52 6.71 -0.01 12.11
N GLY A 53 7.54 0.23 11.08
CA GLY A 53 8.87 -0.33 10.95
C GLY A 53 8.92 -1.81 10.57
N GLY A 54 10.12 -2.40 10.70
CA GLY A 54 10.35 -3.84 10.55
C GLY A 54 9.99 -4.44 9.19
N SER A 55 9.41 -5.65 9.23
CA SER A 55 9.01 -6.41 8.04
C SER A 55 7.87 -5.75 7.27
N ILE A 56 6.96 -5.05 7.97
CA ILE A 56 5.82 -4.36 7.38
C ILE A 56 6.29 -3.22 6.47
N HIS A 57 7.20 -2.38 6.95
CA HIS A 57 7.81 -1.33 6.12
C HIS A 57 8.48 -1.90 4.86
N SER A 58 9.21 -3.00 5.02
CA SER A 58 9.88 -3.66 3.91
C SER A 58 8.87 -4.20 2.89
N ARG A 59 7.74 -4.75 3.35
CA ARG A 59 6.70 -5.31 2.48
C ARG A 59 5.93 -4.24 1.72
N ILE A 60 5.56 -3.13 2.39
CA ILE A 60 4.92 -1.99 1.72
C ILE A 60 5.86 -1.41 0.65
N LYS A 61 7.15 -1.30 0.93
CA LYS A 61 8.13 -0.85 -0.06
C LYS A 61 8.20 -1.77 -1.29
N ILE A 62 8.13 -3.09 -1.08
CA ILE A 62 8.08 -4.06 -2.18
C ILE A 62 6.81 -3.86 -3.02
N LEU A 63 5.64 -3.76 -2.38
CA LEU A 63 4.37 -3.51 -3.06
C LEU A 63 4.43 -2.23 -3.91
N MET A 64 4.90 -1.12 -3.32
CA MET A 64 5.01 0.17 -4.04
C MET A 64 5.96 0.10 -5.25
N ASN A 65 7.06 -0.64 -5.14
CA ASN A 65 7.98 -0.83 -6.27
C ASN A 65 7.34 -1.69 -7.37
N VAL A 66 6.61 -2.74 -7.01
CA VAL A 66 5.90 -3.58 -7.98
C VAL A 66 4.80 -2.80 -8.69
N CYS A 67 4.07 -1.94 -7.98
CA CYS A 67 3.14 -0.97 -8.57
C CYS A 67 3.86 -0.01 -9.53
N GLU A 68 5.03 0.50 -9.17
CA GLU A 68 5.82 1.41 -10.03
C GLU A 68 6.32 0.72 -11.30
N ASP A 69 6.78 -0.53 -11.18
CA ASP A 69 7.20 -1.35 -12.32
C ASP A 69 6.02 -1.60 -13.26
N TYR A 70 4.84 -1.93 -12.71
CA TYR A 70 3.62 -2.11 -13.51
C TYR A 70 3.20 -0.81 -14.22
N ALA A 71 3.12 0.32 -13.49
CA ALA A 71 2.85 1.64 -14.07
C ALA A 71 3.84 2.03 -15.18
N SER A 72 5.08 1.55 -15.10
CA SER A 72 6.13 1.83 -16.07
C SER A 72 6.15 0.85 -17.27
N ASN A 73 5.16 -0.04 -17.40
CA ASN A 73 5.14 -1.14 -18.38
C ASN A 73 6.35 -2.08 -18.27
N ARG A 74 6.90 -2.25 -17.07
CA ARG A 74 8.04 -3.14 -16.77
C ARG A 74 7.65 -4.35 -15.92
N GLY A 75 6.40 -4.40 -15.46
CA GLY A 75 5.84 -5.45 -14.62
C GLY A 75 4.57 -6.08 -15.21
N MET A 76 3.98 -7.01 -14.46
CA MET A 76 2.71 -7.66 -14.79
C MET A 76 1.74 -7.44 -13.64
N ILE A 77 0.45 -7.23 -13.92
CA ILE A 77 -0.57 -7.00 -12.90
C ILE A 77 -0.67 -8.16 -11.90
N GLU A 78 -0.39 -9.39 -12.32
CA GLU A 78 -0.38 -10.57 -11.45
C GLU A 78 0.66 -10.45 -10.34
N ARG A 79 1.79 -9.77 -10.58
CA ARG A 79 2.81 -9.50 -9.56
C ARG A 79 2.26 -8.53 -8.51
N VAL A 80 1.54 -7.49 -8.94
CA VAL A 80 0.88 -6.54 -8.03
C VAL A 80 -0.11 -7.30 -7.15
N ARG A 81 -1.00 -8.11 -7.75
CA ARG A 81 -1.99 -8.92 -7.03
C ARG A 81 -1.36 -9.87 -6.01
N GLN A 82 -0.23 -10.49 -6.35
CA GLN A 82 0.52 -11.33 -5.41
C GLN A 82 1.03 -10.55 -4.19
N GLU A 83 1.66 -9.39 -4.40
CA GLU A 83 2.17 -8.59 -3.26
C GLU A 83 1.04 -7.94 -2.44
N VAL A 84 -0.11 -7.65 -3.06
CA VAL A 84 -1.33 -7.22 -2.36
C VAL A 84 -1.79 -8.30 -1.38
N GLU A 85 -1.85 -9.56 -1.83
CA GLU A 85 -2.27 -10.68 -0.99
C GLU A 85 -1.29 -10.91 0.18
N GLU A 86 0.01 -10.83 -0.08
CA GLU A 86 1.03 -10.90 0.97
C GLU A 86 0.87 -9.78 2.01
N ILE A 87 0.52 -8.57 1.58
CA ILE A 87 0.25 -7.44 2.47
C ILE A 87 -1.00 -7.69 3.31
N ARG A 88 -2.08 -8.21 2.73
CA ARG A 88 -3.31 -8.55 3.43
C ARG A 88 -3.05 -9.51 4.59
N ILE A 89 -2.31 -10.58 4.32
CA ILE A 89 -1.91 -11.56 5.33
C ILE A 89 -1.06 -10.93 6.43
N GLN A 90 -0.06 -10.11 6.08
CA GLN A 90 0.83 -9.51 7.09
C GLN A 90 0.15 -8.47 7.97
N LEU A 91 -0.80 -7.73 7.41
CA LEU A 91 -1.54 -6.71 8.11
C LEU A 91 -2.81 -7.25 8.76
N ASP A 92 -3.24 -8.48 8.45
CA ASP A 92 -4.50 -9.07 8.94
C ASP A 92 -5.71 -8.23 8.49
N ILE A 93 -5.82 -7.99 7.18
CA ILE A 93 -6.87 -7.20 6.51
C ILE A 93 -7.50 -7.91 5.32
#